data_AF-A0A5B6YPC8-F1
#
_entry.id   AF-A0A5B6YPC8-F1
#
_cell.length_a   1.000
_cell.length_b   1.000
_cell.length_c   1.000
_cell.angle_alpha   90.00
_cell.angle_beta   90.00
_cell.angle_gamma   90.00
#
_symmetry.space_group_name_H-M   'P 1'
#
loop_
_entity.id
_entity.type
_entity.pdbx_description
1 polymer ?
#
loop_
_entity_poly.entity_id
_entity_poly.type
_entity_poly.pdbx_seq_one_letter_code
_entity_poly.pdbx_strand_id
1 'polypeptide(L)'
;MAPHGEAIVSSHSRTNNFNKPPILSNDGLHRTISDISFELSKEAVDAKLPAISEVEDAKCECCGMSEECTPEYINRVRDKFSGKWICGLCSEAVKEEMEKNGGKKEAALSAHMSACVRFNKLGRAYPVLCQAEAMREMLK
;
A
#
# COMPACT_ATOMS: atom_id res chain seq x y z
N MET A 1 1.02 -0.80 17.69
CA MET A 1 -0.42 -0.84 18.04
C MET A 1 -0.78 0.51 18.60
N ALA A 2 -1.56 1.32 17.88
CA ALA A 2 -2.14 2.55 18.41
C ALA A 2 -3.47 2.18 19.11
N PRO A 3 -3.75 2.69 20.32
CA PRO A 3 -4.98 2.35 21.02
C PRO A 3 -6.17 3.13 20.43
N HIS A 4 -7.34 2.51 20.55
CA HIS A 4 -8.64 2.88 20.01
C HIS A 4 -9.05 4.35 20.24
N GLY A 5 -9.42 5.04 19.16
CA GLY A 5 -10.19 6.28 19.23
C GLY A 5 -11.68 5.96 19.21
N GLU A 6 -12.31 5.92 20.38
CA GLU A 6 -13.77 5.83 20.49
C GLU A 6 -14.39 7.20 20.20
N ALA A 7 -15.29 7.25 19.22
CA ALA A 7 -16.04 8.45 18.87
C ALA A 7 -17.15 8.68 19.91
N ILE A 8 -17.03 9.76 20.68
CA ILE A 8 -18.06 10.18 21.64
C ILE A 8 -19.21 10.83 20.84
N VAL A 9 -20.32 10.12 20.71
CA VAL A 9 -21.60 10.68 20.25
C VAL A 9 -22.17 11.54 21.38
N SER A 10 -22.00 12.85 21.29
CA SER A 10 -22.71 13.79 22.15
C SER A 10 -23.97 14.26 21.43
N SER A 11 -25.10 13.71 21.85
CA SER A 11 -26.41 14.31 21.62
C SER A 11 -26.59 15.42 22.67
N HIS A 12 -27.10 16.59 22.29
CA HIS A 12 -28.28 17.25 22.87
C HIS A 12 -28.36 18.76 22.52
N SER A 13 -29.55 19.12 22.02
CA SER A 13 -30.27 20.39 22.16
C SER A 13 -29.78 21.65 21.42
N ARG A 14 -30.38 21.87 20.24
CA ARG A 14 -30.37 23.15 19.50
C ARG A 14 -31.13 24.23 20.28
N THR A 15 -30.44 25.29 20.70
CA THR A 15 -31.05 26.59 20.96
C THR A 15 -30.87 27.47 19.73
N ASN A 16 -32.00 27.87 19.14
CA ASN A 16 -32.09 28.68 17.93
C ASN A 16 -31.81 30.15 18.29
N ASN A 17 -30.78 30.77 17.73
CA ASN A 17 -30.66 32.22 17.57
C ASN A 17 -29.61 32.54 16.48
N PHE A 18 -30.06 32.55 15.23
CA PHE A 18 -29.24 32.98 14.09
C PHE A 18 -29.43 34.49 13.87
N ASN A 19 -28.41 35.30 14.16
CA ASN A 19 -28.26 36.58 13.47
C ASN A 19 -27.59 36.29 12.12
N LYS A 20 -28.34 36.47 11.02
CA LYS A 20 -27.84 36.25 9.66
C LYS A 20 -26.82 37.35 9.31
N PRO A 21 -25.59 37.03 8.89
CA PRO A 21 -24.64 38.04 8.46
C PRO A 21 -25.08 38.66 7.12
N PRO A 22 -24.75 39.94 6.85
CA PRO A 22 -25.13 40.61 5.61
C PRO A 22 -24.45 39.93 4.41
N ILE A 23 -25.23 39.67 3.36
CA ILE A 23 -24.72 39.17 2.09
C ILE A 23 -24.09 40.36 1.36
N LEU A 24 -22.76 40.34 1.19
CA LEU A 24 -22.05 41.28 0.32
C LEU A 24 -22.40 40.95 -1.14
N SER A 25 -22.84 41.96 -1.89
CA SER A 25 -23.15 41.83 -3.32
C SER A 25 -21.88 41.49 -4.11
N ASN A 26 -21.99 40.54 -5.02
CA ASN A 26 -20.86 40.04 -5.83
C ASN A 26 -20.82 40.69 -7.23
N ASP A 27 -21.38 41.90 -7.38
CA ASP A 27 -21.56 42.60 -8.67
C ASP A 27 -20.27 43.10 -9.35
N GLY A 28 -19.10 42.56 -9.01
CA GLY A 28 -17.82 42.99 -9.58
C GLY A 28 -16.85 41.88 -9.98
N LEU A 29 -17.15 40.61 -9.67
CA LEU A 29 -16.23 39.50 -9.96
C LEU A 29 -16.63 38.78 -11.26
N HIS A 30 -16.33 39.40 -12.41
CA HIS A 30 -16.35 38.67 -13.67
C HIS A 30 -15.13 37.73 -13.71
N ARG A 31 -15.36 36.43 -13.56
CA ARG A 31 -14.31 35.43 -13.87
C ARG A 31 -13.96 35.58 -15.35
N THR A 32 -12.71 35.90 -15.65
CA THR A 32 -12.16 35.75 -17.00
C THR A 32 -12.16 34.26 -17.32
N ILE A 33 -13.07 33.84 -18.20
CA ILE A 33 -13.06 32.49 -18.74
C ILE A 33 -11.95 32.48 -19.79
N SER A 34 -10.90 31.70 -19.55
CA SER A 34 -9.86 31.49 -20.57
C SER A 34 -10.45 30.68 -21.71
N ASP A 35 -10.26 31.12 -22.95
CA ASP A 35 -10.78 30.48 -24.18
C ASP A 35 -10.32 29.01 -24.33
N ILE A 36 -9.31 28.60 -23.57
CA ILE A 36 -8.83 27.21 -23.44
C ILE A 36 -9.96 26.26 -22.99
N SER A 37 -10.91 26.74 -22.18
CA SER A 37 -12.03 25.93 -21.68
C SER A 37 -13.08 25.62 -22.75
N PHE A 38 -13.15 26.43 -23.81
CA PHE A 38 -14.14 26.31 -24.88
C PHE A 38 -13.63 25.46 -26.05
N GLU A 39 -12.33 25.49 -26.34
CA GLU A 39 -11.71 24.60 -27.34
C GLU A 39 -11.79 23.12 -26.90
N LEU A 40 -11.72 22.83 -25.60
CA LEU A 40 -11.82 21.46 -25.08
C LEU A 40 -13.24 20.86 -25.15
N SER A 41 -14.27 21.69 -25.34
CA SER A 41 -15.67 21.25 -25.39
C SER A 41 -16.23 21.15 -26.81
N LYS A 42 -15.46 21.56 -27.83
CA LYS A 42 -15.86 21.49 -29.25
C LYS A 42 -15.33 20.26 -29.97
N GLU A 43 -14.32 19.59 -29.41
CA GLU A 43 -13.96 18.25 -29.87
C GLU A 43 -14.79 17.23 -29.08
N ALA A 44 -15.73 16.58 -29.76
CA ALA A 44 -16.20 15.28 -29.33
C ALA A 44 -15.03 14.30 -29.49
N VAL A 45 -14.10 14.34 -28.56
CA VAL A 45 -13.13 13.27 -28.38
C VAL A 45 -13.90 12.08 -27.85
N ASP A 46 -14.52 11.33 -28.77
CA ASP A 46 -14.73 9.89 -28.62
C ASP A 46 -13.37 9.17 -28.76
N ALA A 47 -12.34 9.72 -28.09
CA ALA A 47 -11.15 9.00 -27.80
C ALA A 47 -11.54 8.06 -26.67
N LYS A 48 -11.99 6.86 -27.04
CA LYS A 48 -11.88 5.69 -26.20
C LYS A 48 -10.41 5.56 -25.81
N LEU A 49 -10.01 6.26 -24.76
CA LEU A 49 -8.69 6.13 -24.18
C LEU A 49 -8.55 4.64 -23.84
N PRO A 50 -7.50 3.96 -24.34
CA PRO A 50 -7.26 2.59 -23.94
C PRO A 50 -7.19 2.56 -22.41
N ALA A 51 -7.89 1.61 -21.79
CA ALA A 51 -7.84 1.44 -20.35
C ALA A 51 -6.37 1.26 -19.95
N ILE A 52 -5.85 2.19 -19.14
CA ILE A 52 -4.49 2.14 -18.61
C ILE A 52 -4.48 1.07 -17.52
N SER A 53 -4.46 -0.20 -17.96
CA SER A 53 -4.20 -1.36 -17.10
C SER A 53 -2.73 -1.75 -17.26
N GLU A 54 -1.83 -0.78 -17.15
CA GLU A 54 -0.38 -1.02 -17.29
C GLU A 54 0.20 -1.81 -16.12
N VAL A 55 -0.55 -1.90 -15.00
CA VAL A 55 -0.16 -2.58 -13.78
C VAL A 55 -1.22 -3.58 -13.33
N GLU A 56 -0.77 -4.67 -12.71
CA GLU A 56 -1.60 -5.69 -12.10
C GLU A 56 -1.23 -5.89 -10.62
N ASP A 57 -2.21 -6.25 -9.80
CA ASP A 57 -2.00 -6.59 -8.39
C ASP A 57 -1.37 -7.97 -8.25
N ALA A 58 -0.11 -8.02 -7.80
CA ALA A 58 0.64 -9.25 -7.65
C ALA A 58 0.96 -9.55 -6.18
N LYS A 59 0.47 -10.68 -5.68
CA LYS A 59 0.63 -11.09 -4.29
C LYS A 59 1.96 -11.79 -4.05
N CYS A 60 2.82 -11.20 -3.21
CA CYS A 60 4.12 -11.75 -2.84
C CYS A 60 4.00 -13.13 -2.19
N GLU A 61 4.77 -14.10 -2.68
CA GLU A 61 4.78 -15.48 -2.16
C GLU A 61 5.50 -15.62 -0.80
N CYS A 62 6.30 -14.63 -0.40
CA CYS A 62 6.98 -14.62 0.91
C CYS A 62 6.07 -14.10 2.03
N CYS A 63 5.52 -12.88 1.85
CA CYS A 63 4.81 -12.16 2.91
C CYS A 63 3.30 -12.08 2.72
N GLY A 64 2.79 -12.43 1.53
CA GLY A 64 1.37 -12.38 1.21
C GLY A 64 0.81 -10.98 0.99
N MET A 65 1.64 -9.92 1.01
CA MET A 65 1.22 -8.56 0.66
C MET A 65 1.15 -8.41 -0.86
N SER A 66 0.19 -7.62 -1.34
CA SER A 66 0.05 -7.30 -2.78
C SER A 66 0.82 -6.02 -3.13
N GLU A 67 1.40 -5.99 -4.33
CA GLU A 67 1.99 -4.82 -4.94
C GLU A 67 1.44 -4.65 -6.37
N GLU A 68 1.15 -3.42 -6.77
CA GLU A 68 0.79 -3.06 -8.14
C GLU A 68 2.06 -3.01 -9.00
N CYS A 69 2.15 -3.84 -10.03
CA CYS A 69 3.37 -4.01 -10.81
C CYS A 69 3.07 -4.21 -12.29
N THR A 70 3.97 -3.79 -13.18
CA THR A 70 3.84 -4.13 -14.60
C THR A 70 4.14 -5.61 -14.84
N PRO A 71 3.51 -6.26 -15.82
CA PRO A 71 3.78 -7.67 -16.16
C PRO A 71 5.26 -7.94 -16.48
N GLU A 72 5.95 -6.99 -17.13
CA GLU A 72 7.39 -7.10 -17.43
C GLU A 72 8.23 -7.11 -16.16
N TYR A 73 7.87 -6.31 -15.16
CA TYR A 73 8.55 -6.35 -13.88
C TYR A 73 8.31 -7.66 -13.15
N ILE A 74 7.07 -8.17 -13.16
CA ILE A 74 6.71 -9.47 -12.57
C ILE A 74 7.54 -10.60 -13.16
N ASN A 75 7.63 -10.68 -14.49
CA ASN A 75 8.42 -11.69 -15.17
C ASN A 75 9.91 -11.60 -14.81
N ARG A 76 10.49 -10.39 -14.81
CA ARG A 76 11.90 -10.19 -14.41
C ARG A 76 12.19 -10.62 -12.97
N VAL A 77 11.24 -10.44 -12.07
CA VAL A 77 11.37 -10.89 -10.68
C VAL A 77 11.28 -12.41 -10.61
N ARG A 78 10.32 -13.03 -11.30
CA ARG A 78 10.20 -14.49 -11.38
C ARG A 78 11.46 -15.15 -11.94
N ASP A 79 12.04 -14.61 -13.00
CA ASP A 79 13.30 -15.10 -13.58
C ASP A 79 14.46 -15.04 -12.58
N LYS A 80 14.44 -14.03 -11.69
CA LYS A 80 15.44 -13.92 -10.62
C LYS A 80 15.17 -14.91 -9.51
N PHE A 81 13.94 -15.10 -9.05
CA PHE A 81 13.65 -15.85 -7.82
C PHE A 81 12.97 -17.19 -8.11
N SER A 82 13.55 -17.95 -9.04
CA SER A 82 13.21 -19.37 -9.24
C SER A 82 11.74 -19.57 -9.62
N GLY A 83 11.22 -18.67 -10.45
CA GLY A 83 9.83 -18.62 -10.90
C GLY A 83 8.87 -17.94 -9.92
N LYS A 84 9.33 -17.50 -8.75
CA LYS A 84 8.49 -16.93 -7.70
C LYS A 84 8.36 -15.42 -7.83
N TRP A 85 7.15 -14.92 -7.65
CA TRP A 85 6.90 -13.51 -7.48
C TRP A 85 7.10 -13.11 -6.02
N ILE A 86 8.01 -12.16 -5.78
CA ILE A 86 8.26 -11.59 -4.45
C ILE A 86 8.26 -10.07 -4.53
N CYS A 87 7.76 -9.42 -3.49
CA CYS A 87 7.70 -7.96 -3.43
C CYS A 87 9.08 -7.30 -3.39
N GLY A 88 9.14 -5.99 -3.63
CA GLY A 88 10.40 -5.23 -3.61
C GLY A 88 11.16 -5.38 -2.28
N LEU A 89 10.45 -5.35 -1.15
CA LEU A 89 11.07 -5.49 0.18
C LEU A 89 11.62 -6.90 0.43
N CYS A 90 10.90 -7.94 0.01
CA CYS A 90 11.39 -9.32 0.12
C CYS A 90 12.56 -9.57 -0.83
N SER A 91 12.61 -8.90 -1.99
CA SER A 91 13.75 -8.99 -2.92
C SER A 91 15.05 -8.50 -2.28
N GLU A 92 15.01 -7.33 -1.62
CA GLU A 92 16.19 -6.82 -0.89
C GLU A 92 16.57 -7.71 0.29
N ALA A 93 15.59 -8.24 1.03
CA ALA A 93 15.87 -9.17 2.12
C ALA A 93 16.52 -10.48 1.61
N VAL A 94 16.07 -11.03 0.48
CA VAL A 94 16.72 -12.22 -0.13
C VAL A 94 18.14 -11.90 -0.58
N LYS A 95 18.39 -10.70 -1.09
CA LYS A 95 19.73 -10.25 -1.47
C LYS A 95 20.65 -10.18 -0.24
N GLU A 96 20.18 -9.66 0.88
CA GLU A 96 20.93 -9.67 2.15
C GLU A 96 21.21 -11.10 2.64
N GLU A 97 20.22 -12.00 2.59
CA GLU A 97 20.40 -13.42 2.93
C GLU A 97 21.39 -14.13 1.99
N MET A 98 21.50 -13.69 0.74
CA MET A 98 22.45 -14.21 -0.23
C MET A 98 23.88 -13.81 0.14
N GLU A 99 24.10 -12.60 0.64
CA GLU A 99 25.40 -12.15 1.15
C GLU A 99 25.82 -12.97 2.38
N LYS A 100 24.88 -13.28 3.30
CA LYS A 100 25.13 -14.11 4.49
C LYS A 100 25.50 -15.56 4.16
N ASN A 101 24.86 -16.13 3.13
CA ASN A 101 24.99 -17.56 2.78
C ASN A 101 26.03 -17.85 1.70
N GLY A 102 26.95 -16.91 1.43
CA GLY A 102 28.04 -17.09 0.47
C GLY A 102 27.59 -17.14 -0.99
N GLY A 103 26.58 -16.34 -1.35
CA GLY A 103 26.11 -16.20 -2.74
C GLY A 103 25.08 -17.25 -3.19
N LYS A 104 24.66 -18.15 -2.31
CA LYS A 104 23.71 -19.24 -2.65
C LYS A 104 22.27 -18.73 -2.74
N LYS A 105 21.86 -18.31 -3.93
CA LYS A 105 20.55 -17.71 -4.20
C LYS A 105 19.35 -18.54 -3.74
N GLU A 106 19.30 -19.83 -4.09
CA GLU A 106 18.19 -20.72 -3.70
C GLU A 106 18.09 -20.90 -2.19
N ALA A 107 19.25 -21.05 -1.53
CA ALA A 107 19.30 -21.18 -0.07
C ALA A 107 18.83 -19.89 0.61
N ALA A 108 19.26 -18.73 0.11
CA ALA A 108 18.83 -17.43 0.60
C ALA A 108 17.32 -17.20 0.41
N LEU A 109 16.79 -17.54 -0.77
CA LEU A 109 15.35 -17.44 -1.05
C LEU A 109 14.55 -18.34 -0.11
N SER A 110 14.95 -19.61 0.05
CA SER A 110 14.30 -20.56 0.96
C SER A 110 14.36 -20.10 2.42
N ALA A 111 15.53 -19.62 2.87
CA ALA A 111 15.72 -19.10 4.22
C ALA A 111 14.76 -17.93 4.49
N HIS A 112 14.75 -16.93 3.60
CA HIS A 112 13.87 -15.77 3.73
C HIS A 112 12.39 -16.17 3.71
N MET A 113 11.96 -17.03 2.77
CA MET A 113 10.57 -17.49 2.70
C MET A 113 10.13 -18.16 3.99
N SER A 114 10.96 -19.05 4.54
CA SER A 114 10.65 -19.75 5.80
C SER A 114 10.50 -18.78 6.98
N ALA A 115 11.41 -17.82 7.10
CA ALA A 115 11.39 -16.81 8.16
C ALA A 115 10.21 -15.85 8.00
N CYS A 116 9.95 -15.38 6.78
CA CYS A 116 8.89 -14.43 6.47
C CYS A 116 7.50 -15.05 6.69
N VAL A 117 7.28 -16.29 6.22
CA VAL A 117 6.02 -17.00 6.44
C VAL A 117 5.78 -17.24 7.93
N ARG A 118 6.81 -17.69 8.67
CA ARG A 118 6.71 -17.88 10.13
C ARG A 118 6.40 -16.58 10.85
N PHE A 119 7.07 -15.48 10.49
CA PHE A 119 6.82 -14.16 11.08
C PHE A 119 5.39 -13.67 10.81
N ASN A 120 4.89 -13.81 9.59
CA ASN A 120 3.53 -13.36 9.26
C ASN A 120 2.45 -14.24 9.91
N LYS A 121 2.68 -15.55 10.04
CA LYS A 121 1.75 -16.48 10.70
C LYS A 121 1.75 -16.36 12.23
N LEU A 122 2.91 -16.24 12.84
CA LEU A 122 3.07 -16.30 14.29
C LEU A 122 3.57 -14.99 14.89
N GLY A 123 4.66 -14.44 14.35
CA GLY A 123 5.30 -13.22 14.87
C GLY A 123 4.37 -12.02 14.94
N ARG A 124 3.63 -11.74 13.86
CA ARG A 124 2.67 -10.62 13.82
C ARG A 124 1.38 -10.91 14.56
N ALA A 125 0.83 -12.12 14.42
CA ALA A 125 -0.47 -12.48 14.98
C ALA A 125 -0.42 -12.74 16.49
N TYR A 126 0.71 -13.28 16.99
CA TYR A 126 0.88 -13.72 18.37
C TYR A 126 2.25 -13.28 18.94
N PRO A 127 2.51 -11.96 19.04
CA PRO A 127 3.81 -11.45 19.47
C PRO A 127 4.19 -11.92 20.89
N VAL A 128 3.21 -12.06 21.80
CA VAL A 128 3.44 -12.52 23.17
C VAL A 128 3.88 -13.99 23.21
N LEU A 129 3.31 -14.85 22.35
CA LEU A 129 3.74 -16.25 22.27
C LEU A 129 5.18 -16.36 21.76
N CYS A 130 5.54 -15.56 20.76
CA CYS A 130 6.90 -15.52 20.23
C CYS A 130 7.90 -15.01 21.28
N GLN A 131 7.51 -14.02 22.09
CA GLN A 131 8.32 -13.54 23.21
C GLN A 131 8.52 -14.62 24.28
N ALA A 132 7.44 -15.31 24.68
CA ALA A 132 7.53 -16.40 25.64
C ALA A 132 8.39 -17.57 25.14
N GLU A 133 8.31 -17.88 23.84
CA GLU A 133 9.19 -18.85 23.19
C GLU A 133 10.65 -18.40 23.25
N ALA A 134 10.95 -17.15 22.91
CA ALA A 134 12.31 -16.61 23.00
C ALA A 134 12.86 -16.67 24.44
N MET A 135 12.05 -16.31 25.44
CA MET A 135 12.42 -16.42 26.86
C MET A 135 12.74 -17.87 27.26
N ARG A 136 11.97 -18.85 26.76
CA ARG A 136 12.24 -20.26 27.00
C ARG A 136 13.55 -20.73 26.37
N GLU A 137 13.84 -20.31 25.13
CA GLU A 137 15.08 -20.70 24.45
C GLU A 137 16.33 -20.12 25.12
N MET A 138 16.25 -18.94 25.75
CA MET A 138 17.36 -18.36 26.53
C MET A 138 17.73 -19.16 27.79
N LEU A 139 16.82 -20.00 28.28
CA LEU A 139 17.01 -20.80 29.49
C LEU A 139 17.42 -22.26 29.20
N LYS A 140 17.64 -22.61 27.91
CA LYS A 140 18.21 -23.91 27.50
C LYS A 140 19.73 -23.85 27.48
#